data_AF-A0A1F8M0G8-F1
#
_entry.id   AF-A0A1F8M0G8-F1
#
_cell.length_a   1.000
_cell.length_b   1.000
_cell.length_c   1.000
_cell.angle_alpha   90.00
_cell.angle_beta   90.00
_cell.angle_gamma   90.00
#
_symmetry.space_group_name_H-M   'P 1'
#
loop_
_entity.id
_entity.type
_entity.pdbx_description
1 polymer ?
#
loop_
_entity_poly.entity_id
_entity_poly.type
_entity_poly.pdbx_seq_one_letter_code
_entity_poly.pdbx_strand_id
1 'polypeptide(L)'
;MWGVLMETGYQVGSATLVSLADGTTSLYYSTGGGMLGSGEYSPVAEASKALVTQAEDHLQHVSLNNEFPLPEVGQVRFILLTYTGLFTSVAPEKILAAGGHSFSPLFLKAHETLEQLRLLAGKKDI
;
A
#
# COMPACT_ATOMS: atom_id res chain seq x y z
N MET A 1 0.19 -7.49 -13.16
CA MET A 1 0.92 -7.22 -11.90
C MET A 1 0.44 -8.22 -10.85
N TRP A 2 1.20 -8.48 -9.78
CA TRP A 2 0.78 -9.46 -8.76
C TRP A 2 0.66 -8.88 -7.34
N GLY A 3 1.12 -7.65 -7.12
CA GLY A 3 0.90 -6.95 -5.86
C GLY A 3 1.40 -5.52 -5.87
N VAL A 4 1.14 -4.83 -4.78
CA VAL A 4 1.58 -3.45 -4.52
C VAL A 4 1.88 -3.27 -3.04
N LEU A 5 2.97 -2.55 -2.76
CA LEU A 5 3.28 -2.04 -1.43
C LEU A 5 3.09 -0.53 -1.40
N MET A 6 2.57 -0.05 -0.28
CA MET A 6 2.61 1.37 0.09
C MET A 6 3.33 1.50 1.42
N GLU A 7 4.49 2.14 1.41
CA GLU A 7 5.26 2.46 2.61
C GLU A 7 5.06 3.92 2.98
N THR A 8 4.80 4.22 4.24
CA THR A 8 4.65 5.59 4.77
C THR A 8 5.66 5.83 5.88
N GLY A 9 6.43 6.91 5.79
CA GLY A 9 7.41 7.29 6.80
C GLY A 9 6.81 8.20 7.88
N TYR A 10 7.04 7.85 9.13
CA TYR A 10 6.62 8.57 10.33
C TYR A 10 7.80 8.92 11.23
N GLN A 11 7.57 9.79 12.21
CA GLN A 11 8.61 10.22 13.16
C GLN A 11 9.26 9.06 13.94
N VAL A 12 8.50 8.00 14.21
CA VAL A 12 8.94 6.86 15.04
C VAL A 12 9.24 5.59 14.23
N GLY A 13 9.21 5.66 12.90
CA GLY A 13 9.40 4.48 12.03
C GLY A 13 8.60 4.58 10.73
N SER A 14 8.37 3.46 10.07
CA SER A 14 7.52 3.36 8.87
C SER A 14 6.42 2.33 9.04
N ALA A 15 5.36 2.46 8.23
CA ALA A 15 4.38 1.41 8.04
C ALA A 15 4.35 0.97 6.57
N THR A 16 4.24 -0.33 6.35
CA THR A 16 4.19 -0.94 5.01
C THR A 16 2.89 -1.71 4.88
N LEU A 17 1.99 -1.21 4.03
CA LEU A 17 0.83 -1.95 3.55
C LEU A 17 1.26 -2.84 2.38
N VAL A 18 0.88 -4.11 2.41
CA VAL A 18 1.06 -5.09 1.35
C VAL A 18 -0.33 -5.50 0.84
N SER A 19 -0.53 -5.50 -0.47
CA SER A 19 -1.76 -5.99 -1.11
C SER A 19 -1.40 -6.83 -2.33
N LEU A 20 -1.91 -8.06 -2.39
CA LEU A 20 -1.62 -9.03 -3.44
C LEU A 20 -2.86 -9.31 -4.29
N ALA A 21 -2.63 -9.75 -5.53
CA ALA A 21 -3.70 -9.98 -6.51
C ALA A 21 -4.70 -11.09 -6.10
N ASP A 22 -4.33 -11.95 -5.15
CA ASP A 22 -5.22 -12.97 -4.59
C ASP A 22 -6.13 -12.44 -3.46
N GLY A 23 -5.96 -11.19 -3.05
CA GLY A 23 -6.69 -10.54 -1.96
C GLY A 23 -5.94 -10.52 -0.62
N THR A 24 -4.79 -11.19 -0.54
CA THR A 24 -3.96 -11.21 0.67
C THR A 24 -3.50 -9.79 1.01
N THR A 25 -3.67 -9.39 2.26
CA THR A 25 -3.38 -8.02 2.72
C THR A 25 -2.71 -8.05 4.07
N SER A 26 -1.63 -7.28 4.23
CA SER A 26 -0.92 -7.19 5.51
C SER A 26 -0.46 -5.75 5.74
N LEU A 27 -0.38 -5.35 6.99
CA LEU A 27 0.24 -4.11 7.43
C LEU A 27 1.36 -4.43 8.40
N TYR A 28 2.55 -3.91 8.16
CA TYR A 28 3.71 -4.08 9.04
C TYR A 28 4.23 -2.74 9.52
N TYR A 29 4.74 -2.69 10.75
CA TYR A 29 5.41 -1.51 11.30
C TYR A 29 6.90 -1.80 11.51
N SER A 30 7.76 -0.84 11.18
CA SER A 30 9.21 -0.99 11.40
C SER A 30 9.59 -1.10 12.87
N THR A 31 8.72 -0.61 13.77
CA THR A 31 8.85 -0.73 15.23
C THR A 31 8.40 -2.09 15.77
N GLY A 32 7.99 -3.00 14.89
CA GLY A 32 7.40 -4.29 15.25
C GLY A 32 5.88 -4.26 15.33
N GLY A 33 5.29 -5.46 15.25
CA GLY A 33 3.83 -5.63 15.15
C GLY A 33 3.30 -5.45 13.73
N GLY A 34 1.98 -5.56 13.60
CA GLY A 34 1.30 -5.48 12.31
C GLY A 34 -0.14 -5.97 12.38
N MET A 35 -0.80 -5.97 11.23
CA MET A 35 -2.17 -6.45 11.08
C MET A 35 -2.24 -7.34 9.85
N LEU A 36 -2.68 -8.58 10.04
CA LEU A 36 -2.87 -9.53 8.94
C LEU A 36 -4.34 -9.54 8.55
N GLY A 37 -4.59 -9.15 7.30
CA GLY A 37 -5.86 -9.29 6.63
C GLY A 37 -5.95 -10.70 6.07
N SER A 38 -6.97 -11.45 6.48
CA SER A 38 -7.25 -12.72 5.82
C SER A 38 -7.83 -12.45 4.44
N GLY A 39 -7.27 -13.07 3.39
CA GLY A 39 -7.88 -13.08 2.06
C GLY A 39 -9.27 -13.73 2.03
N GLU A 40 -9.68 -14.40 3.12
CA GLU A 40 -11.02 -14.98 3.29
C GLU A 40 -12.07 -13.94 3.74
N TYR A 41 -11.64 -12.80 4.31
CA TYR A 41 -12.57 -11.73 4.67
C TYR A 41 -12.84 -10.85 3.44
N SER A 42 -13.98 -11.09 2.78
CA SER A 42 -14.29 -10.53 1.46
C SER A 42 -14.06 -9.01 1.34
N PRO A 43 -14.44 -8.15 2.30
CA PRO A 43 -14.20 -6.71 2.16
C PRO A 43 -12.72 -6.32 2.05
N VAL A 44 -11.83 -6.98 2.79
CA VAL A 44 -10.38 -6.72 2.72
C VAL A 44 -9.82 -7.30 1.41
N ALA A 45 -10.24 -8.51 1.03
CA ALA A 45 -9.80 -9.14 -0.21
C ALA A 45 -10.18 -8.32 -1.46
N GLU A 46 -11.41 -7.81 -1.51
CA GLU A 46 -11.87 -6.98 -2.63
C GLU A 46 -11.16 -5.62 -2.66
N ALA A 47 -10.94 -4.98 -1.51
CA ALA A 47 -10.17 -3.74 -1.44
C ALA A 47 -8.71 -3.94 -1.90
N SER A 48 -8.09 -5.06 -1.53
CA SER A 48 -6.74 -5.45 -1.95
C SER A 48 -6.65 -5.64 -3.47
N LYS A 49 -7.56 -6.42 -4.06
CA LYS A 49 -7.63 -6.62 -5.51
C LYS A 49 -7.85 -5.31 -6.25
N ALA A 50 -8.78 -4.47 -5.77
CA ALA A 50 -9.03 -3.16 -6.36
C ALA A 50 -7.80 -2.25 -6.29
N LEU A 51 -7.02 -2.32 -5.20
CA LEU A 51 -5.77 -1.58 -5.07
C LEU A 51 -4.72 -2.08 -6.06
N VAL A 52 -4.59 -3.39 -6.25
CA VAL A 52 -3.71 -3.95 -7.28
C VAL A 52 -4.15 -3.51 -8.67
N THR A 53 -5.44 -3.61 -9.02
CA THR A 53 -5.93 -3.12 -10.31
C THR A 53 -5.63 -1.63 -10.52
N GLN A 54 -5.87 -0.78 -9.51
CA GLN A 54 -5.57 0.65 -9.59
C GLN A 54 -4.09 0.93 -9.84
N ALA A 55 -3.19 0.13 -9.27
CA ALA A 55 -1.75 0.30 -9.46
C ALA A 55 -1.30 -0.03 -10.90
N GLU A 56 -2.03 -0.88 -11.64
CA GLU A 56 -1.67 -1.24 -13.01
C GLU A 56 -1.77 -0.01 -13.94
N ASP A 57 -2.74 0.87 -13.69
CA ASP A 57 -2.94 2.12 -14.45
C ASP A 57 -1.75 3.08 -14.33
N HIS A 58 -0.92 2.92 -13.30
CA HIS A 58 0.22 3.78 -13.00
C HIS A 58 1.58 3.20 -13.46
N LEU A 59 1.61 2.02 -14.09
CA LEU A 59 2.85 1.37 -14.53
C LEU A 59 3.69 2.19 -15.52
N GLN A 60 3.06 3.05 -16.31
CA GLN A 60 3.76 3.95 -17.24
C GLN A 60 4.49 5.12 -16.55
N HIS A 61 4.25 5.35 -15.26
CA HIS A 61 4.76 6.49 -14.49
C HIS A 61 5.82 6.11 -13.45
N VAL A 62 6.35 4.89 -13.51
CA VAL A 62 7.31 4.36 -12.55
C VAL A 62 8.60 3.94 -13.22
N SER A 63 9.70 3.97 -12.47
CA SER A 63 11.01 3.49 -12.93
C SER A 63 11.35 2.16 -12.28
N LEU A 64 12.00 1.27 -13.04
CA LEU A 64 12.56 0.03 -12.51
C LEU A 64 13.57 0.39 -11.42
N ASN A 65 13.45 -0.24 -10.25
CA ASN A 65 14.34 0.03 -9.13
C ASN A 65 14.59 -1.24 -8.33
N ASN A 66 15.84 -1.45 -7.93
CA ASN A 66 16.28 -2.58 -7.13
C ASN A 66 16.73 -2.17 -5.72
N GLU A 67 16.63 -0.88 -5.38
CA GLU A 67 16.95 -0.33 -4.07
C GLU A 67 15.70 0.22 -3.38
N PHE A 68 15.50 -0.20 -2.13
CA PHE A 68 14.30 0.12 -1.33
C PHE A 68 14.69 0.67 0.04
N PRO A 69 15.30 1.88 0.11
CA PRO A 69 15.51 2.52 1.40
C PRO A 69 14.15 2.91 2.01
N LEU A 70 14.08 2.89 3.34
CA LEU A 70 12.87 3.28 4.07
C LEU A 70 12.43 4.69 3.67
N PRO A 71 11.12 4.97 3.59
CA PRO A 71 10.62 6.31 3.30
C PRO A 71 11.02 7.29 4.42
N GLU A 72 11.37 8.52 4.03
CA GLU A 72 11.57 9.59 5.00
C GLU A 72 10.24 10.01 5.64
N VAL A 73 10.32 10.78 6.73
CA VAL A 73 9.11 11.25 7.42
C VAL A 73 8.24 12.10 6.50
N GLY A 74 6.95 11.74 6.39
CA GLY A 74 5.99 12.41 5.52
C GLY A 74 6.12 12.05 4.04
N GLN A 75 6.95 11.06 3.69
CA GLN A 75 7.00 10.48 2.36
C GLN A 75 6.19 9.19 2.28
N VAL A 76 5.66 8.94 1.09
CA VAL A 76 5.06 7.68 0.70
C VAL A 76 5.84 7.09 -0.45
N ARG A 77 6.22 5.82 -0.34
CA ARG A 77 6.79 5.03 -1.42
C ARG A 77 5.76 4.00 -1.90
N PHE A 78 5.52 3.95 -3.19
CA PHE A 78 4.84 2.84 -3.85
C PHE A 78 5.86 1.89 -4.45
N ILE A 79 5.64 0.59 -4.27
CA ILE A 79 6.41 -0.47 -4.94
C ILE A 79 5.41 -1.35 -5.68
N LEU A 80 5.48 -1.34 -7.01
CA LEU A 80 4.61 -2.12 -7.89
C LEU A 80 5.29 -3.45 -8.21
N LEU A 81 4.67 -4.55 -7.82
CA LEU A 81 5.22 -5.90 -7.94
C LEU A 81 4.74 -6.54 -9.24
N THR A 82 5.57 -6.51 -10.27
CA THR A 82 5.23 -7.05 -11.59
C THR A 82 6.01 -8.34 -11.90
N TYR A 83 5.63 -9.04 -12.96
CA TYR A 83 6.38 -10.20 -13.44
C TYR A 83 7.66 -9.83 -14.20
N THR A 84 7.82 -8.56 -14.57
CA THR A 84 8.97 -8.05 -15.33
C THR A 84 9.94 -7.24 -14.47
N GLY A 85 9.66 -7.07 -13.17
CA GLY A 85 10.49 -6.32 -12.25
C GLY A 85 9.70 -5.55 -11.20
N LEU A 86 10.43 -4.86 -10.33
CA LEU A 86 9.86 -4.01 -9.30
C LEU A 86 10.00 -2.56 -9.73
N PHE A 87 8.90 -1.82 -9.63
CA PHE A 87 8.88 -0.42 -10.01
C PHE A 87 8.50 0.45 -8.84
N THR A 88 9.17 1.59 -8.69
CA THR A 88 8.96 2.46 -7.52
C THR A 88 8.60 3.89 -7.89
N SER A 89 7.82 4.51 -7.02
CA SER A 89 7.57 5.96 -7.02
C SER A 89 7.57 6.47 -5.59
N VAL A 90 8.04 7.69 -5.37
CA VAL A 90 8.06 8.35 -4.05
C VAL A 90 7.43 9.72 -4.21
N ALA A 91 6.53 10.07 -3.29
CA ALA A 91 5.89 11.38 -3.25
C ALA A 91 5.60 11.82 -1.81
N PRO A 92 5.52 13.13 -1.54
CA PRO A 92 5.09 13.61 -0.23
C PRO A 92 3.64 13.23 0.06
N GLU A 93 3.40 12.69 1.25
CA GLU A 93 2.08 12.24 1.71
C GLU A 93 1.03 13.36 1.58
N LYS A 94 1.39 14.57 1.99
CA LYS A 94 0.50 15.75 1.93
C LYS A 94 0.04 16.08 0.50
N ILE A 95 0.92 15.90 -0.48
CA ILE A 95 0.57 16.16 -1.89
C ILE A 95 -0.35 15.05 -2.42
N LEU A 96 -0.06 13.79 -2.06
CA LEU A 96 -0.91 12.65 -2.42
C LEU A 96 -2.32 12.82 -1.84
N ALA A 97 -2.42 13.13 -0.55
CA ALA A 97 -3.68 13.35 0.17
C ALA A 97 -4.49 14.53 -0.38
N ALA A 98 -3.82 15.57 -0.87
CA ALA A 98 -4.48 16.73 -1.49
C ALA A 98 -4.99 16.47 -2.93
N GLY A 99 -4.70 15.30 -3.51
CA GLY A 99 -5.11 14.98 -4.88
C GLY A 99 -4.23 15.59 -5.99
N GLY A 100 -3.09 16.20 -5.63
CA GLY A 100 -2.25 16.97 -6.55
C GLY A 100 -1.22 16.16 -7.35
N HIS A 101 -1.23 14.83 -7.27
CA HIS A 101 -0.22 13.97 -7.88
C HIS A 101 -0.83 12.82 -8.68
N SER A 102 -0.11 12.32 -9.69
CA SER A 102 -0.58 11.21 -10.51
C SER A 102 -0.85 9.93 -9.71
N PHE A 103 -0.19 9.73 -8.57
CA PHE A 103 -0.40 8.61 -7.64
C PHE A 103 -1.43 8.89 -6.54
N SER A 104 -2.05 10.07 -6.50
CA SER A 104 -3.10 10.37 -5.52
C SER A 104 -4.27 9.36 -5.57
N PRO A 105 -4.77 8.90 -6.72
CA PRO A 105 -5.80 7.87 -6.76
C PRO A 105 -5.36 6.56 -6.09
N LEU A 106 -4.12 6.15 -6.31
CA LEU A 106 -3.55 4.95 -5.70
C LEU A 106 -3.41 5.10 -4.17
N PHE A 107 -2.98 6.27 -3.72
CA PHE A 107 -2.88 6.61 -2.30
C PHE A 107 -4.24 6.53 -1.57
N LEU A 108 -5.29 7.08 -2.18
CA LEU A 108 -6.65 7.04 -1.63
C LEU A 108 -7.17 5.60 -1.58
N LYS A 109 -6.95 4.83 -2.65
CA LYS A 109 -7.33 3.41 -2.69
C LYS A 109 -6.62 2.59 -1.61
N ALA A 110 -5.34 2.88 -1.35
CA ALA A 110 -4.59 2.22 -0.28
C ALA A 110 -5.13 2.55 1.11
N HIS A 111 -5.60 3.79 1.33
CA HIS A 111 -6.27 4.17 2.56
C HIS A 111 -7.61 3.46 2.74
N GLU A 112 -8.41 3.28 1.68
CA GLU A 112 -9.62 2.47 1.75
C GLU A 112 -9.32 1.02 2.19
N THR A 113 -8.24 0.41 1.67
CA THR A 113 -7.79 -0.92 2.09
C THR A 113 -7.37 -0.95 3.56
N LEU A 114 -6.66 0.08 4.03
CA LEU A 114 -6.30 0.22 5.45
C LEU A 114 -7.54 0.33 6.35
N GLU A 115 -8.57 1.07 5.93
CA GLU A 115 -9.83 1.16 6.68
C GLU A 115 -10.52 -0.20 6.78
N GLN A 116 -10.59 -0.98 5.69
CA GLN A 116 -11.15 -2.33 5.75
C GLN A 116 -10.37 -3.24 6.70
N LEU A 117 -9.05 -3.11 6.71
CA LEU A 117 -8.17 -3.86 7.59
C LEU A 117 -8.42 -3.51 9.07
N ARG A 118 -8.56 -2.21 9.39
CA ARG A 118 -8.91 -1.71 10.73
C ARG A 118 -10.27 -2.21 11.21
N LEU A 119 -11.28 -2.20 10.32
CA LEU A 119 -12.61 -2.73 10.63
C LEU A 119 -12.58 -4.24 10.95
N LEU A 120 -11.74 -5.01 10.26
CA LEU A 120 -11.55 -6.44 10.57
C LEU A 120 -10.92 -6.63 11.96
N ALA A 121 -9.93 -5.82 12.34
CA ALA A 121 -9.31 -5.91 13.66
C ALA A 121 -10.32 -5.60 14.78
N GLY A 122 -11.12 -4.54 14.64
CA GLY A 122 -12.15 -4.21 15.62
C GLY A 122 -13.25 -5.27 15.78
N LYS A 123 -13.47 -6.13 14.77
CA LYS A 123 -14.38 -7.28 14.85
C LYS A 123 -13.80 -8.48 15.61
N LYS A 124 -12.46 -8.61 15.70
CA LYS A 124 -11.81 -9.71 16.42
C LYS A 124 -11.75 -9.47 17.94
N ASP A 125 -11.96 -8.23 18.38
CA ASP A 125 -11.93 -7.82 19.78
C ASP A 125 -13.32 -7.90 20.48
N ILE A 126 -14.35 -8.40 19.78
CA ILE A 126 -15.73 -8.60 20.27
C ILE A 126 -16.06 -10.08 20.30
#